data_AF-A0A9W6WHL1-F1
#
_entry.id   AF-A0A9W6WHL1-F1
#
_cell.length_a   1.000
_cell.length_b   1.000
_cell.length_c   1.000
_cell.angle_alpha   90.00
_cell.angle_beta   90.00
_cell.angle_gamma   90.00
#
_symmetry.space_group_name_H-M   'P 1'
#
loop_
_entity.id
_entity.type
_entity.pdbx_description
1 polymer ?
#
loop_
_entity_poly.entity_id
_entity_poly.type
_entity_poly.pdbx_seq_one_letter_code
_entity_poly.pdbx_strand_id
1 'polypeptide(L)'
;MLVNIAYYAVVPLDVLSTSGTIVAANFFDIAFGGQSKRAISVFVALSALGNVMSVIFSQGRIIQQLGRENILPFSRFFASQRPFDTPMVGLLEHLIVCIVTVLAPPPGDAYNFIMNLISYPLNIVNLFVGIGLLYLNVQAMRGKLAWHPPIKATIPVSIYFTLASAYLVVAPYLAPDADQSVYKSLPYYLHCVVAIGIFAFGALYWLVWAVILPKLGGYYLYSHPKLDEVDGFWRTEIIQVKNGEAPPDAVNDFHIQTEDELISGKKSNSSGSDVV
;
A
#
# COMPACT_ATOMS: atom_id res chain seq x y z
N MET A 1 -1.77 -6.38 26.01
CA MET A 1 -1.08 -7.41 26.82
C MET A 1 -1.84 -7.80 28.08
N LEU A 2 -2.43 -6.86 28.84
CA LEU A 2 -3.25 -7.19 30.02
C LEU A 2 -4.46 -8.09 29.71
N VAL A 3 -5.10 -7.89 28.55
CA VAL A 3 -6.25 -8.71 28.09
C VAL A 3 -5.86 -10.18 27.91
N ASN A 4 -4.66 -10.46 27.40
CA ASN A 4 -4.18 -11.84 27.22
C ASN A 4 -4.01 -12.54 28.59
N ILE A 5 -3.49 -11.82 29.58
CA ILE A 5 -3.36 -12.33 30.96
C ILE A 5 -4.74 -12.66 31.53
N ALA A 6 -5.72 -11.77 31.35
CA ALA A 6 -7.09 -12.01 31.81
C ALA A 6 -7.72 -13.24 31.13
N TYR A 7 -7.54 -13.42 29.82
CA TYR A 7 -8.05 -14.62 29.13
C TYR A 7 -7.43 -15.91 29.67
N TYR A 8 -6.12 -15.95 29.89
CA TYR A 8 -5.46 -17.14 30.43
C TYR A 8 -5.81 -17.41 31.90
N ALA A 9 -6.17 -16.38 32.67
CA ALA A 9 -6.56 -16.55 34.07
C ALA A 9 -7.96 -17.15 34.25
N VAL A 10 -8.86 -16.97 33.28
CA VAL A 10 -10.29 -17.31 33.40
C VAL A 10 -10.73 -18.41 32.46
N VAL A 11 -10.16 -18.51 31.26
CA VAL A 11 -10.59 -19.50 30.24
C VAL A 11 -9.61 -20.68 30.25
N PRO A 12 -10.09 -21.92 30.43
CA PRO A 12 -9.23 -23.10 30.41
C PRO A 12 -8.70 -23.38 28.99
N LEU A 13 -7.49 -23.97 28.92
CA LEU A 13 -6.69 -24.07 27.69
C LEU A 13 -7.35 -24.91 26.59
N ASP A 14 -8.11 -25.93 26.96
CA ASP A 14 -8.92 -26.80 26.11
C ASP A 14 -10.04 -26.03 25.38
N VAL A 15 -10.64 -25.06 26.05
CA VAL A 15 -11.65 -24.17 25.44
C VAL A 15 -10.98 -23.15 24.52
N LEU A 16 -9.79 -22.67 24.86
CA LEU A 16 -9.01 -21.74 24.02
C LEU A 16 -8.53 -22.38 22.72
N SER A 17 -8.08 -23.65 22.75
CA SER A 17 -7.63 -24.37 21.55
C SER A 17 -8.78 -24.71 20.60
N THR A 18 -9.99 -24.88 21.13
CA THR A 18 -11.17 -25.32 20.35
C THR A 18 -12.00 -24.13 19.86
N SER A 19 -12.01 -23.02 20.59
CA SER A 19 -12.85 -21.84 20.32
C SER A 19 -12.10 -20.75 19.56
N GLY A 20 -11.73 -21.02 18.30
CA GLY A 20 -10.83 -20.15 17.52
C GLY A 20 -11.21 -18.66 17.46
N THR A 21 -12.50 -18.31 17.40
CA THR A 21 -12.95 -16.92 17.16
C THR A 21 -13.82 -16.30 18.28
N ILE A 22 -14.11 -17.04 19.35
CA ILE A 22 -15.11 -16.66 20.37
C ILE A 22 -14.50 -16.58 21.79
N VAL A 23 -13.20 -16.30 21.89
CA VAL A 23 -12.48 -16.24 23.18
C VAL A 23 -13.08 -15.19 24.11
N ALA A 24 -13.42 -14.01 23.59
CA ALA A 24 -14.02 -12.93 24.37
C ALA A 24 -15.41 -13.28 24.92
N ALA A 25 -16.27 -13.92 24.11
CA ALA A 25 -17.62 -14.24 24.57
C ALA A 25 -17.59 -15.39 25.59
N ASN A 26 -16.69 -16.37 25.43
CA ASN A 26 -16.50 -17.44 26.42
C ASN A 26 -15.95 -16.91 27.74
N PHE A 27 -15.03 -15.94 27.72
CA PHE A 27 -14.53 -15.28 28.93
C PHE A 27 -15.66 -14.60 29.73
N PHE A 28 -16.52 -13.82 29.06
CA PHE A 28 -17.61 -13.12 29.74
C PHE A 28 -18.76 -14.04 30.15
N ASP A 29 -18.96 -15.16 29.45
CA ASP A 29 -19.90 -16.20 29.85
C ASP A 29 -19.47 -16.87 31.17
N ILE A 30 -18.17 -17.20 31.27
CA ILE A 30 -17.59 -17.81 32.47
C ILE A 30 -17.51 -16.81 33.65
N ALA A 31 -17.12 -15.56 33.39
CA ALA A 31 -16.89 -14.57 34.44
C ALA A 31 -18.17 -13.87 34.94
N PHE A 32 -19.16 -13.63 34.07
CA PHE A 32 -20.31 -12.77 34.37
C PHE A 32 -21.66 -13.35 33.92
N GLY A 33 -21.71 -14.59 33.43
CA GLY A 33 -22.94 -15.29 33.03
C GLY A 33 -23.50 -14.90 31.64
N GLY A 34 -24.55 -15.61 31.21
CA GLY A 34 -25.02 -15.61 29.81
C GLY A 34 -25.57 -14.28 29.26
N GLN A 35 -26.07 -13.37 30.09
CA GLN A 35 -26.52 -12.05 29.62
C GLN A 35 -25.33 -11.16 29.22
N SER A 36 -24.21 -11.29 29.93
CA SER A 36 -22.97 -10.59 29.65
C SER A 36 -22.32 -11.06 28.34
N LYS A 37 -22.47 -12.36 28.01
CA LYS A 37 -22.06 -12.94 26.72
C LYS A 37 -22.70 -12.22 25.53
N ARG A 38 -24.01 -11.97 25.58
CA ARG A 38 -24.72 -11.27 24.49
C ARG A 38 -24.27 -9.83 24.35
N ALA A 39 -24.16 -9.11 25.48
CA ALA A 39 -23.72 -7.72 25.46
C ALA A 39 -22.31 -7.57 24.88
N ILE A 40 -21.34 -8.39 25.32
CA ILE A 40 -19.98 -8.32 24.79
C ILE A 40 -19.91 -8.70 23.31
N SER A 41 -20.69 -9.69 22.85
CA SER A 41 -20.72 -10.07 21.43
C SER A 41 -21.20 -8.92 20.55
N VAL A 42 -22.16 -8.11 21.01
CA VAL A 42 -22.61 -6.90 20.29
C VAL A 42 -21.50 -5.86 20.21
N PHE A 43 -20.80 -5.59 21.32
CA PHE A 43 -19.69 -4.63 21.32
C PHE A 43 -18.51 -5.09 20.43
N VAL A 44 -18.18 -6.37 20.47
CA VAL A 44 -17.15 -6.97 19.59
C VAL A 44 -17.57 -6.86 18.12
N ALA A 45 -18.84 -7.15 17.80
CA ALA A 45 -19.36 -7.00 16.45
C ALA A 45 -19.32 -5.55 15.95
N LEU A 46 -19.72 -4.59 16.80
CA LEU A 46 -19.64 -3.15 16.48
C LEU A 46 -18.19 -2.68 16.28
N SER A 47 -17.25 -3.17 17.09
CA SER A 47 -15.82 -2.87 16.93
C SER A 47 -15.27 -3.43 15.61
N ALA A 48 -15.60 -4.67 15.28
CA ALA A 48 -15.21 -5.29 14.02
C ALA A 48 -15.82 -4.55 12.82
N LEU A 49 -17.10 -4.16 12.90
CA LEU A 49 -17.78 -3.37 11.87
C LEU A 49 -17.10 -2.02 11.64
N GLY A 50 -16.78 -1.29 12.70
CA GLY A 50 -16.08 0.00 12.60
C GLY A 50 -14.68 -0.14 11.98
N ASN A 51 -13.94 -1.17 12.36
CA ASN A 51 -12.64 -1.46 11.75
C ASN A 51 -12.76 -1.72 10.24
N VAL A 52 -13.72 -2.56 9.83
CA VAL A 52 -13.95 -2.88 8.41
C VAL A 52 -14.35 -1.64 7.61
N MET A 53 -15.26 -0.81 8.13
CA MET A 53 -15.65 0.45 7.48
C MET A 53 -14.46 1.40 7.28
N SER A 54 -13.60 1.53 8.29
CA SER A 54 -12.39 2.36 8.23
C SER A 54 -11.40 1.86 7.17
N VAL A 55 -11.16 0.55 7.13
CA VAL A 55 -10.26 -0.07 6.15
C VAL A 55 -10.78 0.12 4.72
N ILE A 56 -12.06 -0.15 4.48
CA ILE A 56 -12.68 0.00 3.14
C ILE A 56 -12.54 1.44 2.64
N PHE A 57 -12.76 2.43 3.51
CA PHE A 57 -12.61 3.84 3.16
C PHE A 57 -11.16 4.21 2.80
N SER A 58 -10.18 3.77 3.60
CA SER A 58 -8.77 4.02 3.34
C SER A 58 -8.30 3.34 2.05
N GLN A 59 -8.64 2.08 1.85
CA GLN A 59 -8.23 1.30 0.67
C GLN A 59 -8.81 1.87 -0.63
N GLY A 60 -10.10 2.26 -0.64
CA GLY A 60 -10.72 2.88 -1.81
C GLY A 60 -10.01 4.17 -2.24
N ARG A 61 -9.51 4.96 -1.28
CA ARG A 61 -8.71 6.16 -1.57
C ARG A 61 -7.32 5.84 -2.11
N ILE A 62 -6.65 4.81 -1.59
CA ILE A 62 -5.33 4.37 -2.09
C ILE A 62 -5.44 3.98 -3.56
N ILE A 63 -6.44 3.17 -3.92
CA ILE A 63 -6.68 2.73 -5.31
C ILE A 63 -6.97 3.93 -6.22
N GLN A 64 -7.76 4.90 -5.75
CA GLN A 64 -8.01 6.13 -6.50
C GLN A 64 -6.74 6.93 -6.76
N GLN A 65 -5.87 7.10 -5.75
CA GLN A 65 -4.61 7.83 -5.93
C GLN A 65 -3.69 7.09 -6.91
N LEU A 66 -3.63 5.76 -6.82
CA LEU A 66 -2.89 4.92 -7.77
C LEU A 66 -3.44 5.04 -9.21
N GLY A 67 -4.76 5.21 -9.35
CA GLY A 67 -5.40 5.52 -10.63
C GLY A 67 -5.03 6.92 -11.15
N ARG A 68 -4.94 7.91 -10.27
CA ARG A 68 -4.57 9.29 -10.62
C ARG A 68 -3.10 9.45 -10.99
N GLU A 69 -2.24 8.62 -10.42
CA GLU A 69 -0.82 8.53 -10.77
C GLU A 69 -0.56 7.72 -12.06
N ASN A 70 -1.62 7.26 -12.75
CA ASN A 70 -1.57 6.45 -13.97
C ASN A 70 -0.72 5.16 -13.85
N ILE A 71 -0.65 4.59 -12.65
CA ILE A 71 0.12 3.37 -12.37
C ILE A 71 -0.70 2.10 -12.64
N LEU A 72 -2.04 2.20 -12.55
CA LEU A 72 -2.97 1.08 -12.76
C LEU A 72 -3.33 0.86 -14.24
N PRO A 73 -3.59 -0.39 -14.68
CA PRO A 73 -4.21 -0.64 -15.99
C PRO A 73 -5.60 0.01 -16.02
N PHE A 74 -5.91 0.72 -17.10
CA PHE A 74 -7.16 1.51 -17.22
C PHE A 74 -7.30 2.60 -16.14
N SER A 75 -6.25 3.39 -15.92
CA SER A 75 -6.18 4.39 -14.86
C SER A 75 -7.35 5.40 -14.87
N ARG A 76 -7.90 5.74 -16.05
CA ARG A 76 -9.10 6.58 -16.18
C ARG A 76 -10.36 5.98 -15.54
N PHE A 77 -10.48 4.66 -15.50
CA PHE A 77 -11.60 3.96 -14.85
C PHE A 77 -11.44 3.98 -13.32
N PHE A 78 -10.24 3.67 -12.82
CA PHE A 78 -9.94 3.66 -11.38
C PHE A 78 -9.83 5.06 -10.74
N ALA A 79 -9.45 6.08 -11.52
CA ALA A 79 -9.38 7.48 -11.05
C ALA A 79 -10.76 8.16 -10.93
N SER A 80 -11.83 7.57 -11.47
CA SER A 80 -13.15 8.18 -11.54
C SER A 80 -13.83 8.31 -10.17
N GLN A 81 -14.51 9.43 -9.93
CA GLN A 81 -15.25 9.71 -8.68
C GLN A 81 -16.77 9.86 -8.90
N ARG A 82 -17.28 9.65 -10.13
CA ARG A 82 -18.71 9.82 -10.44
C ARG A 82 -19.55 8.65 -9.91
N PRO A 83 -20.80 8.89 -9.45
CA PRO A 83 -21.54 10.15 -9.39
C PRO A 83 -21.59 10.86 -8.01
N PHE A 84 -20.99 10.30 -6.95
CA PHE A 84 -21.11 10.81 -5.56
C PHE A 84 -19.76 11.19 -4.92
N ASP A 85 -18.78 11.67 -5.69
CA ASP A 85 -17.43 12.04 -5.23
C ASP A 85 -16.72 10.96 -4.39
N THR A 86 -17.08 9.69 -4.61
CA THR A 86 -16.62 8.54 -3.84
C THR A 86 -15.88 7.54 -4.75
N PRO A 87 -14.91 6.78 -4.21
CA PRO A 87 -14.20 5.71 -4.91
C PRO A 87 -15.07 4.51 -5.25
N MET A 88 -16.17 4.68 -5.98
CA MET A 88 -17.07 3.59 -6.32
C MET A 88 -16.34 2.44 -7.04
N VAL A 89 -15.45 2.77 -7.99
CA VAL A 89 -14.69 1.77 -8.74
C VAL A 89 -13.69 1.03 -7.85
N GLY A 90 -12.94 1.74 -6.99
CA GLY A 90 -12.02 1.11 -6.03
C GLY A 90 -12.77 0.29 -4.97
N LEU A 91 -13.93 0.74 -4.53
CA LEU A 91 -14.80 0.01 -3.60
C LEU A 91 -15.37 -1.27 -4.23
N LEU A 92 -15.75 -1.22 -5.50
CA LEU A 92 -16.28 -2.37 -6.23
C LEU A 92 -15.18 -3.41 -6.50
N GLU A 93 -13.98 -2.98 -6.89
CA GLU A 93 -12.83 -3.87 -7.04
C GLU A 93 -12.49 -4.54 -5.71
N HIS A 94 -12.40 -3.76 -4.63
CA HIS A 94 -12.19 -4.29 -3.28
C HIS A 94 -13.27 -5.31 -2.87
N LEU A 95 -14.55 -5.04 -3.19
CA LEU A 95 -15.65 -5.96 -2.93
C LEU A 95 -15.48 -7.28 -3.69
N ILE A 96 -15.11 -7.24 -4.96
CA ILE A 96 -14.87 -8.45 -5.77
C ILE A 96 -13.73 -9.26 -5.16
N VAL A 97 -12.61 -8.62 -4.82
CA VAL A 97 -11.47 -9.29 -4.19
C VAL A 97 -11.87 -9.91 -2.85
N CYS A 98 -12.65 -9.21 -2.02
CA CYS A 98 -13.20 -9.74 -0.77
C CYS A 98 -14.10 -10.97 -0.99
N ILE A 99 -15.01 -10.93 -1.98
CA ILE A 99 -15.88 -12.08 -2.29
C ILE A 99 -15.04 -13.29 -2.72
N VAL A 100 -14.08 -13.09 -3.62
CA VAL A 100 -13.21 -14.16 -4.11
C VAL A 100 -12.38 -14.75 -2.97
N THR A 101 -11.78 -13.91 -2.12
CA THR A 101 -10.92 -14.36 -1.02
C THR A 101 -11.70 -15.06 0.10
N VAL A 102 -12.98 -14.75 0.30
CA VAL A 102 -13.85 -15.45 1.26
C VAL A 102 -14.36 -16.77 0.70
N LEU A 103 -14.65 -16.85 -0.60
CA LEU A 103 -15.23 -18.05 -1.24
C LEU A 103 -14.19 -19.07 -1.72
N ALA A 104 -12.97 -18.65 -2.04
CA ALA A 104 -11.94 -19.52 -2.57
C ALA A 104 -11.40 -20.57 -1.56
N PRO A 105 -11.18 -20.25 -0.27
CA PRO A 105 -10.62 -21.22 0.67
C PRO A 105 -11.70 -22.17 1.23
N PRO A 106 -11.37 -23.45 1.46
CA PRO A 106 -12.29 -24.40 2.10
C PRO A 106 -12.59 -24.01 3.56
N PRO A 107 -13.79 -24.37 4.07
CA PRO A 107 -14.19 -24.09 5.45
C PRO A 107 -13.26 -24.81 6.43
N GLY A 108 -12.71 -24.06 7.39
CA GLY A 108 -11.75 -24.55 8.39
C GLY A 108 -10.36 -23.93 8.25
N ASP A 109 -9.89 -23.72 7.02
CA ASP A 109 -8.57 -23.12 6.74
C ASP A 109 -8.64 -21.64 6.31
N ALA A 110 -9.84 -21.17 5.95
CA ALA A 110 -10.07 -19.83 5.41
C ALA A 110 -9.52 -18.69 6.28
N TYR A 111 -9.72 -18.74 7.60
CA TYR A 111 -9.24 -17.69 8.51
C TYR A 111 -7.71 -17.56 8.48
N ASN A 112 -6.99 -18.68 8.69
CA ASN A 112 -5.53 -18.70 8.66
C ASN A 112 -5.01 -18.35 7.25
N PHE A 113 -5.72 -18.78 6.20
CA PHE A 113 -5.33 -18.48 4.83
C PHE A 113 -5.41 -16.99 4.54
N ILE A 114 -6.53 -16.35 4.86
CA ILE A 114 -6.72 -14.91 4.67
C ILE A 114 -5.73 -14.13 5.53
N MET A 115 -5.54 -14.52 6.80
CA MET A 115 -4.59 -13.86 7.69
C MET A 115 -3.16 -13.88 7.13
N ASN A 116 -2.72 -15.04 6.62
CA ASN A 116 -1.41 -15.18 5.99
C ASN A 116 -1.32 -14.45 4.65
N LEU A 117 -2.40 -14.44 3.86
CA LEU A 117 -2.46 -13.72 2.59
C LEU A 117 -2.36 -12.20 2.76
N ILE A 118 -2.78 -11.64 3.89
CA ILE A 118 -2.61 -10.22 4.22
C ILE A 118 -1.21 -9.99 4.81
N SER A 119 -0.83 -10.78 5.81
CA SER A 119 0.39 -10.56 6.59
C SER A 119 1.68 -10.78 5.78
N TYR A 120 1.68 -11.78 4.90
CA TYR A 120 2.89 -12.18 4.20
C TYR A 120 3.33 -11.17 3.12
N PRO A 121 2.45 -10.64 2.25
CA PRO A 121 2.82 -9.53 1.36
C PRO A 121 3.30 -8.28 2.11
N LEU A 122 2.69 -7.96 3.25
CA LEU A 122 3.16 -6.85 4.10
C LEU A 122 4.58 -7.08 4.60
N ASN A 123 4.95 -8.31 4.97
CA ASN A 123 6.32 -8.64 5.37
C ASN A 123 7.32 -8.48 4.21
N ILE A 124 6.93 -8.86 2.98
CA ILE A 124 7.76 -8.64 1.79
C ILE A 124 7.97 -7.13 1.55
N VAL A 125 6.91 -6.32 1.61
CA VAL A 125 7.02 -4.86 1.45
C VAL A 125 7.88 -4.26 2.56
N ASN A 126 7.70 -4.68 3.82
CA ASN A 126 8.51 -4.24 4.95
C ASN A 126 9.99 -4.58 4.76
N LEU A 127 10.31 -5.74 4.18
CA LEU A 127 11.68 -6.10 3.82
C LEU A 127 12.26 -5.12 2.80
N PHE A 128 11.53 -4.80 1.73
CA PHE A 128 11.97 -3.80 0.73
C PHE A 128 12.14 -2.41 1.34
N VAL A 129 11.21 -1.98 2.20
CA VAL A 129 11.31 -0.71 2.93
C VAL A 129 12.53 -0.70 3.85
N GLY A 130 12.80 -1.79 4.57
CA GLY A 130 13.98 -1.95 5.42
C GLY A 130 15.29 -1.86 4.63
N ILE A 131 15.38 -2.54 3.49
CA ILE A 131 16.53 -2.46 2.57
C ILE A 131 16.69 -1.03 2.03
N GLY A 132 15.60 -0.39 1.61
CA GLY A 132 15.61 0.99 1.12
C GLY A 132 16.09 1.99 2.17
N LEU A 133 15.62 1.85 3.41
CA LEU A 133 16.08 2.65 4.55
C LEU A 133 17.57 2.40 4.85
N LEU A 134 18.02 1.15 4.83
CA LEU A 134 19.43 0.82 5.05
C LEU A 134 20.31 1.43 3.96
N TYR A 135 19.89 1.33 2.70
CA TYR A 135 20.59 1.93 1.56
C TYR A 135 20.68 3.46 1.69
N LEU A 136 19.57 4.12 2.05
CA LEU A 136 19.53 5.57 2.25
C LEU A 136 20.45 6.01 3.39
N ASN A 137 20.44 5.28 4.51
CA ASN A 137 21.32 5.57 5.65
C ASN A 137 22.80 5.41 5.28
N VAL A 138 23.16 4.36 4.54
CA VAL A 138 24.55 4.14 4.07
C VAL A 138 24.97 5.22 3.06
N GLN A 139 24.08 5.65 2.17
CA GLN A 139 24.33 6.74 1.21
C GLN A 139 24.52 8.09 1.90
N ALA A 140 23.69 8.39 2.91
CA ALA A 140 23.80 9.60 3.72
C ALA A 140 25.12 9.61 4.52
N MET A 141 25.52 8.47 5.12
CA MET A 141 26.83 8.35 5.78
C MET A 141 28.00 8.55 4.82
N ARG A 142 27.88 8.08 3.58
CA ARG A 142 28.91 8.23 2.54
C ARG A 142 28.97 9.65 1.96
N GLY A 143 28.15 10.58 2.45
CA GLY A 143 28.12 11.98 2.01
C GLY A 143 27.62 12.18 0.58
N LYS A 144 27.05 11.14 -0.06
CA LYS A 144 26.56 11.21 -1.44
C LYS A 144 25.14 11.78 -1.56
N LEU A 145 24.45 11.87 -0.44
CA LEU A 145 23.07 12.34 -0.38
C LEU A 145 22.92 13.37 0.74
N ALA A 146 22.63 14.62 0.36
CA ALA A 146 22.28 15.69 1.29
C ALA A 146 20.81 15.51 1.76
N TRP A 147 20.52 14.41 2.44
CA TRP A 147 19.21 14.13 3.00
C TRP A 147 19.28 14.22 4.52
N HIS A 148 18.71 15.28 5.07
CA HIS A 148 18.64 15.53 6.52
C HIS A 148 17.20 15.36 7.01
N PRO A 149 16.76 14.12 7.29
CA PRO A 149 15.41 13.91 7.77
C PRO A 149 15.27 14.45 9.21
N PRO A 150 14.09 14.99 9.57
CA PRO A 150 13.83 15.50 10.93
C PRO A 150 13.88 14.39 11.98
N ILE A 151 13.60 13.15 11.57
CA ILE A 151 13.71 11.95 12.41
C ILE A 151 14.72 11.01 11.75
N LYS A 152 15.78 10.65 12.47
CA LYS A 152 16.85 9.77 11.99
C LYS A 152 16.64 8.36 12.56
N ALA A 153 16.57 7.37 11.69
CA ALA A 153 16.63 5.98 12.10
C ALA A 153 18.10 5.59 12.32
N THR A 154 18.45 5.11 13.51
CA THR A 154 19.82 4.62 13.75
C THR A 154 20.05 3.36 12.91
N ILE A 155 21.25 3.22 12.34
CA ILE A 155 21.66 2.07 11.53
C ILE A 155 21.37 0.71 12.19
N PRO A 156 21.68 0.47 13.49
CA PRO A 156 21.40 -0.83 14.10
C PRO A 156 19.90 -1.15 14.17
N VAL A 157 19.03 -0.13 14.34
CA VAL A 157 17.57 -0.31 14.31
C VAL A 157 17.10 -0.70 12.91
N SER A 158 17.67 -0.08 11.87
CA SER A 158 17.35 -0.38 10.48
C SER A 158 17.82 -1.79 10.08
N ILE A 159 19.02 -2.20 10.53
CA ILE A 159 19.54 -3.56 10.33
C ILE A 159 18.62 -4.58 11.03
N TYR A 160 18.29 -4.34 12.31
CA TYR A 160 17.39 -5.22 13.06
C TYR A 160 16.02 -5.37 12.38
N PHE A 161 15.40 -4.26 11.97
CA PHE A 161 14.12 -4.28 11.27
C PHE A 161 14.18 -5.06 9.95
N THR A 162 15.27 -4.89 9.18
CA THR A 162 15.49 -5.60 7.92
C THR A 162 15.66 -7.10 8.17
N LEU A 163 16.46 -7.48 9.16
CA LEU A 163 16.67 -8.89 9.54
C LEU A 163 15.39 -9.55 10.05
N ALA A 164 14.61 -8.86 10.90
CA ALA A 164 13.33 -9.34 11.39
C ALA A 164 12.33 -9.55 10.25
N SER A 165 12.25 -8.60 9.31
CA SER A 165 11.39 -8.73 8.13
C SER A 165 11.86 -9.86 7.21
N ALA A 166 13.17 -10.04 7.03
CA ALA A 166 13.74 -11.14 6.25
C ALA A 166 13.40 -12.50 6.87
N TYR A 167 13.51 -12.62 8.20
CA TYR A 167 13.11 -13.83 8.92
C TYR A 167 11.62 -14.16 8.68
N LEU A 168 10.73 -13.16 8.74
CA LEU A 168 9.29 -13.38 8.51
C LEU A 168 8.94 -13.76 7.07
N VAL A 169 9.79 -13.44 6.10
CA VAL A 169 9.63 -13.89 4.71
C VAL A 169 10.18 -15.30 4.51
N VAL A 170 11.28 -15.66 5.19
CA VAL A 170 11.92 -16.98 5.06
C VAL A 170 11.23 -18.05 5.91
N ALA A 171 10.72 -17.69 7.10
CA ALA A 171 10.16 -18.65 8.05
C ALA A 171 9.04 -19.52 7.47
N PRO A 172 8.09 -19.00 6.66
CA PRO A 172 7.05 -19.84 6.05
C PRO A 172 7.54 -20.88 5.02
N TYR A 173 8.77 -20.75 4.50
CA TYR A 173 9.36 -21.74 3.60
C TYR A 173 9.96 -22.95 4.32
N LEU A 174 10.26 -22.81 5.62
CA LEU A 174 10.72 -23.91 6.43
C LEU A 174 9.51 -24.80 6.72
N ALA A 175 9.56 -26.04 6.25
CA ALA A 175 8.46 -26.99 6.42
C ALA A 175 8.15 -27.17 7.92
N PRO A 176 6.89 -26.99 8.35
CA PRO A 176 6.51 -27.28 9.72
C PRO A 176 6.60 -28.79 9.97
N ASP A 177 6.93 -29.19 11.20
CA ASP A 177 6.81 -30.58 11.64
C ASP A 177 5.37 -31.08 11.40
N ALA A 178 5.22 -32.36 11.03
CA ALA A 178 3.99 -32.95 10.47
C ALA A 178 2.70 -32.82 11.33
N ASP A 179 2.81 -32.34 12.57
CA ASP A 179 1.72 -32.12 13.54
C ASP A 179 1.42 -30.62 13.80
N GLN A 180 2.13 -29.69 13.15
CA GLN A 180 1.95 -28.24 13.28
C GLN A 180 1.66 -27.54 11.95
N SER A 181 0.94 -28.21 11.04
CA SER A 181 0.57 -27.58 9.77
C SER A 181 -0.43 -26.45 10.00
N VAL A 182 -0.10 -25.26 9.46
CA VAL A 182 -0.94 -24.05 9.53
C VAL A 182 -2.32 -24.24 8.86
N TYR A 183 -2.41 -25.23 7.97
CA TYR A 183 -3.61 -25.65 7.28
C TYR A 183 -3.88 -27.13 7.53
N LYS A 184 -5.17 -27.49 7.64
CA LYS A 184 -5.63 -28.88 7.73
C LYS A 184 -5.71 -29.58 6.38
N SER A 185 -6.01 -28.83 5.31
CA SER A 185 -6.30 -29.37 3.98
C SER A 185 -5.50 -28.73 2.84
N LEU A 186 -4.88 -27.57 3.08
CA LEU A 186 -4.10 -26.84 2.06
C LEU A 186 -2.59 -27.05 2.22
N PRO A 187 -1.81 -26.98 1.12
CA PRO A 187 -0.36 -27.01 1.20
C PRO A 187 0.17 -25.83 2.02
N TYR A 188 1.14 -26.08 2.91
CA TYR A 188 1.72 -25.05 3.79
C TYR A 188 2.28 -23.85 3.01
N TYR A 189 2.83 -24.08 1.81
CA TYR A 189 3.44 -23.06 0.95
C TYR A 189 2.44 -22.27 0.08
N LEU A 190 1.14 -22.61 0.10
CA LEU A 190 0.17 -22.05 -0.83
C LEU A 190 0.08 -20.52 -0.73
N HIS A 191 0.06 -19.99 0.50
CA HIS A 191 0.00 -18.54 0.73
C HIS A 191 1.27 -17.82 0.22
N CYS A 192 2.45 -18.45 0.32
CA CYS A 192 3.70 -17.91 -0.23
C CYS A 192 3.66 -17.85 -1.77
N VAL A 193 3.19 -18.93 -2.41
CA VAL A 193 3.10 -19.00 -3.88
C VAL A 193 2.08 -18.01 -4.42
N VAL A 194 0.91 -17.90 -3.79
CA VAL A 194 -0.12 -16.92 -4.18
C VAL A 194 0.43 -15.49 -4.04
N ALA A 195 1.09 -15.17 -2.92
CA ALA A 195 1.67 -13.85 -2.72
C ALA A 195 2.75 -13.52 -3.76
N ILE A 196 3.69 -14.43 -4.03
CA ILE A 196 4.70 -14.23 -5.08
C ILE A 196 4.02 -14.09 -6.45
N GLY A 197 2.99 -14.87 -6.74
CA GLY A 197 2.22 -14.77 -7.98
C GLY A 197 1.62 -13.39 -8.18
N ILE A 198 1.05 -12.79 -7.13
CA ILE A 198 0.51 -11.42 -7.17
C ILE A 198 1.62 -10.40 -7.45
N PHE A 199 2.77 -10.49 -6.77
CA PHE A 199 3.91 -9.60 -7.03
C PHE A 199 4.48 -9.79 -8.43
N ALA A 200 4.61 -11.03 -8.90
CA ALA A 200 5.13 -11.35 -10.23
C ALA A 200 4.19 -10.81 -11.32
N PHE A 201 2.87 -10.92 -11.14
CA PHE A 201 1.89 -10.34 -12.07
C PHE A 201 2.01 -8.81 -12.14
N GLY A 202 2.12 -8.15 -10.98
CA GLY A 202 2.35 -6.70 -10.92
C GLY A 202 3.67 -6.27 -11.58
N ALA A 203 4.76 -7.00 -11.32
CA ALA A 203 6.07 -6.75 -11.92
C ALA A 203 6.06 -6.99 -13.44
N LEU A 204 5.37 -8.03 -13.91
CA LEU A 204 5.22 -8.32 -15.33
C LEU A 204 4.42 -7.22 -16.04
N TYR A 205 3.32 -6.78 -15.44
CA TYR A 205 2.54 -5.65 -15.94
C TYR A 205 3.41 -4.38 -16.06
N TRP A 206 4.15 -4.03 -15.01
CA TRP A 206 5.05 -2.89 -15.02
C TRP A 206 6.15 -3.03 -16.08
N LEU A 207 6.75 -4.21 -16.23
CA LEU A 207 7.81 -4.46 -17.21
C LEU A 207 7.28 -4.32 -18.65
N VAL A 208 6.10 -4.87 -18.94
CA VAL A 208 5.46 -4.76 -20.26
C VAL A 208 5.11 -3.30 -20.57
N TRP A 209 4.49 -2.59 -19.61
CA TRP A 209 3.97 -1.25 -19.85
C TRP A 209 5.02 -0.13 -19.72
N ALA A 210 5.90 -0.17 -18.72
CA ALA A 210 6.87 0.89 -18.45
C ALA A 210 8.22 0.68 -19.16
N VAL A 211 8.55 -0.54 -19.62
CA VAL A 211 9.85 -0.82 -20.25
C VAL A 211 9.71 -1.32 -21.67
N ILE A 212 8.90 -2.35 -21.94
CA ILE A 212 8.82 -2.97 -23.28
C ILE A 212 8.08 -2.08 -24.26
N LEU A 213 6.87 -1.61 -23.91
CA LEU A 213 6.05 -0.74 -24.74
C LEU A 213 6.78 0.56 -25.16
N PRO A 214 7.39 1.34 -24.24
CA PRO A 214 8.15 2.53 -24.61
C PRO A 214 9.42 2.23 -25.42
N LYS A 215 10.12 1.12 -25.16
CA LYS A 215 11.30 0.73 -25.96
C LYS A 215 10.95 0.29 -27.37
N LEU A 216 9.83 -0.42 -27.55
CA LEU A 216 9.36 -0.88 -28.86
C LEU A 216 8.70 0.25 -29.65
N GLY A 217 8.04 1.18 -28.97
CA GLY A 217 7.40 2.36 -29.56
C GLY A 217 8.30 3.59 -29.70
N GLY A 218 9.54 3.54 -29.19
CA GLY A 218 10.50 4.64 -29.29
C GLY A 218 10.07 5.92 -28.57
N TYR A 219 9.35 5.80 -27.45
CA TYR A 219 8.88 6.93 -26.64
C TYR A 219 9.28 6.76 -25.17
N TYR A 220 9.41 7.86 -24.42
CA TYR A 220 9.52 7.85 -22.96
C TYR A 220 8.23 8.38 -22.33
N LEU A 221 7.92 7.89 -21.14
CA LEU A 221 6.73 8.26 -20.39
C LEU A 221 7.07 9.52 -19.58
N TYR A 222 6.48 10.66 -19.94
CA TYR A 222 6.63 11.92 -19.20
C TYR A 222 5.37 12.18 -18.37
N SER A 223 5.57 12.52 -17.10
CA SER A 223 4.53 12.69 -16.10
C SER A 223 4.20 14.16 -15.96
N HIS A 224 3.07 14.62 -16.53
CA HIS A 224 2.63 16.00 -16.44
C HIS A 224 1.46 16.14 -15.44
N PRO A 225 1.55 17.02 -14.43
CA PRO A 225 0.44 17.31 -13.53
C PRO A 225 -0.61 18.15 -14.26
N LYS A 226 -1.71 17.52 -14.68
CA LYS A 226 -2.87 18.21 -15.28
C LYS A 226 -3.97 18.38 -14.24
N LEU A 227 -4.50 19.59 -14.15
CA LEU A 227 -5.72 19.85 -13.37
C LEU A 227 -6.91 19.29 -14.17
N ASP A 228 -7.62 18.32 -13.62
CA ASP A 228 -8.82 17.80 -14.29
C ASP A 228 -9.94 18.84 -14.16
N GLU A 229 -10.34 19.43 -15.29
CA GLU A 229 -11.24 20.59 -15.39
C GLU A 229 -12.65 20.31 -14.83
N VAL A 230 -12.98 19.02 -14.64
CA VAL A 230 -14.29 18.58 -14.13
C VAL A 230 -14.26 18.19 -12.64
N ASP A 231 -13.12 17.71 -12.13
CA ASP A 231 -13.00 17.21 -10.74
C ASP A 231 -12.21 18.17 -9.83
N GLY A 232 -11.49 19.17 -10.37
CA GLY A 232 -10.74 20.17 -9.60
C GLY A 232 -9.51 19.63 -8.86
N PHE A 233 -9.09 18.39 -9.11
CA PHE A 233 -7.92 17.75 -8.50
C PHE A 233 -6.77 17.57 -9.49
N TRP A 234 -5.54 17.65 -8.97
CA TRP A 234 -4.32 17.31 -9.70
C TRP A 234 -4.33 15.81 -10.07
N ARG A 235 -4.17 15.52 -11.37
CA ARG A 235 -3.94 14.17 -11.90
C ARG A 235 -2.62 14.16 -12.65
N THR A 236 -1.86 13.08 -12.52
CA THR A 236 -0.57 12.94 -13.17
C THR A 236 -0.79 12.27 -14.52
N GLU A 237 -0.98 13.02 -15.60
CA GLU A 237 -1.16 12.45 -16.93
C GLU A 237 0.19 11.98 -17.47
N ILE A 238 0.28 10.70 -17.81
CA ILE A 238 1.48 10.13 -18.41
C ILE A 238 1.35 10.23 -19.93
N ILE A 239 2.07 11.19 -20.52
CA ILE A 239 2.14 11.40 -21.96
C ILE A 239 3.32 10.63 -22.56
N GLN A 240 3.09 10.05 -23.74
CA GLN A 240 4.13 9.39 -24.52
C GLN A 240 4.85 10.45 -25.34
N VAL A 241 6.11 10.74 -25.02
CA VAL A 241 6.95 11.67 -25.78
C VAL A 241 7.95 10.86 -26.60
N LYS A 242 8.02 11.05 -27.91
CA LYS A 242 8.96 10.30 -28.76
C LYS A 242 10.40 10.60 -28.36
N ASN A 243 11.27 9.59 -28.46
CA ASN A 243 12.70 9.73 -28.18
C ASN A 243 13.30 10.83 -29.08
N GLY A 244 13.74 11.93 -28.46
CA GLY A 244 14.34 13.09 -29.13
C GLY A 244 13.48 14.35 -29.16
N GLU A 245 12.20 14.30 -28.76
CA GLU A 245 11.37 15.49 -28.54
C GLU A 245 11.49 15.97 -27.08
N ALA A 246 11.60 17.28 -26.88
CA ALA A 246 11.57 17.88 -25.56
C ALA A 246 10.16 17.75 -24.95
N PRO A 247 10.02 17.54 -23.63
CA PRO A 247 8.72 17.45 -23.00
C PRO A 247 7.94 18.76 -23.22
N PRO A 248 6.60 18.71 -23.37
CA PRO A 248 5.80 19.90 -23.69
C PRO A 248 5.95 21.05 -22.66
N ASP A 249 6.34 20.75 -21.43
CA ASP A 249 6.59 21.75 -20.38
C ASP A 249 7.88 22.56 -20.60
N ALA A 250 8.86 22.01 -21.33
CA ALA A 250 10.06 22.76 -21.68
C ALA A 250 9.76 23.90 -22.66
N VAL A 251 8.65 23.85 -23.39
CA VAL A 251 8.24 24.90 -24.34
C VAL A 251 7.54 26.06 -23.62
N ASN A 252 6.77 25.77 -22.57
CA ASN A 252 6.10 26.80 -21.76
C ASN A 252 7.04 27.48 -20.76
N ASP A 253 7.95 26.73 -20.11
CA ASP A 253 8.98 27.35 -19.26
C ASP A 253 9.96 28.22 -20.06
N PHE A 254 10.27 27.84 -21.31
CA PHE A 254 11.04 28.70 -22.21
C PHE A 254 10.29 30.00 -22.53
N HIS A 255 8.98 29.93 -22.83
CA HIS A 255 8.20 31.14 -23.13
C HIS A 255 8.06 32.07 -21.91
N ILE A 256 7.88 31.51 -20.71
CA ILE A 256 7.79 32.30 -19.47
C ILE A 256 9.16 32.91 -19.12
N GLN A 257 10.27 32.18 -19.25
CA GLN A 257 11.61 32.74 -19.05
C GLN A 257 11.96 33.81 -20.11
N THR A 258 11.55 33.61 -21.36
CA THR A 258 11.82 34.59 -22.44
C THR A 258 11.00 35.87 -22.26
N GLU A 259 9.75 35.78 -21.78
CA GLU A 259 8.95 36.96 -21.44
C GLU A 259 9.49 37.70 -20.22
N ASP A 260 9.91 37.00 -19.16
CA ASP A 260 10.52 37.63 -17.98
C ASP A 260 11.89 38.27 -18.28
N GLU A 261 12.72 37.67 -19.15
CA GLU A 261 13.95 38.30 -19.63
C GLU A 261 13.68 39.55 -20.49
N LEU A 262 12.66 39.51 -21.36
CA LEU A 262 12.26 40.68 -22.17
C LEU A 262 11.69 41.83 -21.31
N ILE A 263 10.97 41.50 -20.23
CA ILE A 263 10.42 42.48 -19.28
C ILE A 263 11.53 43.06 -18.38
N SER A 264 12.49 42.23 -17.96
CA SER A 264 13.65 42.64 -17.16
C SER A 264 14.63 43.52 -17.97
N GLY A 265 14.89 43.16 -19.23
CA GLY A 265 15.72 43.95 -20.16
C GLY A 265 15.11 45.31 -20.50
N LYS A 266 13.78 45.43 -20.54
CA LYS A 266 13.09 46.73 -20.73
C LYS A 266 13.17 47.65 -19.52
N LYS A 267 13.12 47.10 -18.29
CA LYS A 267 13.25 47.90 -17.05
C LYS A 267 14.68 48.40 -16.81
N SER A 268 15.70 47.66 -17.24
CA SER A 268 17.10 48.11 -17.11
C SER A 268 17.43 49.30 -18.02
N ASN A 269 16.75 49.45 -19.16
CA ASN A 269 17.01 50.55 -20.11
C ASN A 269 16.21 51.83 -19.85
N SER A 270 15.27 51.85 -18.89
CA SER A 270 14.44 53.03 -18.61
C SER A 270 14.85 53.82 -17.35
N SER A 271 15.97 53.50 -16.71
CA SER A 271 16.43 54.15 -15.47
C SER A 271 17.75 54.94 -15.63
N GLY A 272 18.16 55.23 -16.86
CA GLY A 272 19.48 55.79 -17.16
C GLY A 272 19.46 57.03 -18.06
N SER A 273 18.60 58.02 -17.77
CA SER A 273 18.74 59.36 -18.32
C SER A 273 17.90 60.33 -17.50
N ASP A 274 18.51 60.97 -16.49
CA ASP A 274 18.15 62.30 -15.97
C ASP A 274 19.10 62.64 -14.81
N VAL A 275 20.34 63.04 -15.16
CA VAL A 275 21.19 63.88 -14.31
C VAL A 275 21.94 64.86 -15.23
N VAL A 276 21.38 66.05 -15.40
CA VAL A 276 22.10 67.31 -15.63
C VAL A 276 21.36 68.39 -14.84
#